data_AF-A0A9E1SDH3-F1
#
_entry.id   AF-A0A9E1SDH3-F1
#
_cell.length_a   1.000
_cell.length_b   1.000
_cell.length_c   1.000
_cell.angle_alpha   90.00
_cell.angle_beta   90.00
_cell.angle_gamma   90.00
#
_symmetry.space_group_name_H-M   'P 1'
#
loop_
_entity.id
_entity.type
_entity.pdbx_description
1 polymer ?
#
loop_
_entity_poly.entity_id
_entity_poly.type
_entity_poly.pdbx_seq_one_letter_code
_entity_poly.pdbx_strand_id
1 'polypeptide(L)'
;MQNISLLLKKYSVPFLFSVLGIVLIIVSLTSEQPFEFVLAAIIILICSIFLFLSVSGKVSNMLTNIIGGSCLVIACYAFYSVMSTVSVSIEHNNNYALMKGLAIRNLKDIKKAQKEYNKKYQSYASNWSELIAFIELDSVPRIERKGSIPNRKITETERDYLIQFGLYKKGDAIDNKMSPKEAYFLSKSDICPDELRTFKMDTIMVSFIETQYTQNNAYLTERKQNNYGDFNAKNLRYIPFTNNKSEWNIDTVMHVSATDTMCIFRIEGILPIPKNEGAKAKEIMCLGSTNNRDEQLTGSWEDDELEPELQLKK
;
A
#
# COMPACT_ATOMS: atom_id res chain seq x y z
N MET A 1 42.21 17.09 -48.64
CA MET A 1 41.26 16.45 -47.71
C MET A 1 41.79 16.29 -46.28
N GLN A 2 43.11 16.20 -46.02
CA GLN A 2 43.65 16.00 -44.66
C GLN A 2 43.36 17.13 -43.65
N ASN A 3 43.27 18.40 -44.08
CA ASN A 3 43.03 19.53 -43.17
C ASN A 3 41.60 19.61 -42.62
N ILE A 4 40.60 19.14 -43.39
CA ILE A 4 39.20 19.16 -42.95
C ILE A 4 38.98 18.12 -41.84
N SER A 5 39.54 16.92 -41.99
CA SER A 5 39.46 15.87 -40.96
C SER A 5 40.10 16.30 -39.63
N LEU A 6 41.22 17.03 -39.70
CA LEU A 6 41.92 17.59 -38.54
C LEU A 6 41.09 18.64 -37.81
N LEU A 7 40.49 19.58 -38.55
CA LEU A 7 39.60 20.59 -37.99
C LEU A 7 38.33 19.97 -37.37
N LEU A 8 37.75 18.98 -38.05
CA LEU A 8 36.55 18.29 -37.59
C LEU A 8 36.80 17.55 -36.28
N LYS A 9 37.95 16.87 -36.15
CA LYS A 9 38.37 16.27 -34.87
C LYS A 9 38.56 17.31 -33.78
N LYS A 10 39.23 18.44 -34.10
CA LYS A 10 39.53 19.50 -33.14
C LYS A 10 38.29 20.16 -32.54
N TYR A 11 37.28 20.42 -33.37
CA TYR A 11 36.08 21.18 -32.98
C TYR A 11 34.85 20.31 -32.71
N SER A 12 34.92 19.00 -32.92
CA SER A 12 33.81 18.06 -32.70
C SER A 12 33.19 18.17 -31.31
N VAL A 13 34.02 18.14 -30.25
CA VAL A 13 33.56 18.19 -28.86
C VAL A 13 32.91 19.55 -28.53
N PRO A 14 33.56 20.72 -28.76
CA PRO A 14 32.90 22.01 -28.58
C PRO A 14 31.58 22.14 -29.36
N PHE A 15 31.53 21.64 -30.61
CA PHE A 15 30.33 21.69 -31.42
C PHE A 15 29.18 20.89 -30.80
N LEU A 16 29.45 19.68 -30.31
CA LEU A 16 28.45 18.81 -29.69
C LEU A 16 27.87 19.42 -28.41
N PHE A 17 28.74 19.98 -27.55
CA PHE A 17 28.30 20.70 -26.35
C PHE A 17 27.48 21.96 -26.68
N SER A 18 27.83 22.67 -27.76
CA SER A 18 27.08 23.84 -28.21
C SER A 18 25.67 23.45 -28.65
N VAL A 19 25.54 22.39 -29.45
CA VAL A 19 24.24 21.90 -29.91
C VAL A 19 23.40 21.43 -28.73
N LEU A 20 23.99 20.66 -27.81
CA LEU A 20 23.31 20.20 -26.60
C LEU A 20 22.80 21.37 -25.74
N GLY A 21 23.65 22.37 -25.48
CA GLY A 21 23.28 23.55 -24.70
C GLY A 21 22.14 24.33 -25.32
N ILE A 22 22.16 24.53 -26.65
CA ILE A 22 21.07 25.19 -27.38
C ILE A 22 19.76 24.40 -27.26
N VAL A 23 19.80 23.07 -27.45
CA VAL A 23 18.61 22.21 -27.30
C VAL A 23 18.04 22.28 -25.89
N LEU A 24 18.89 22.25 -24.85
CA LEU A 24 18.44 22.35 -23.46
C LEU A 24 17.80 23.71 -23.16
N ILE A 25 18.32 24.81 -23.71
CA ILE A 25 17.67 26.13 -23.60
C ILE A 25 16.30 26.12 -24.30
N ILE A 26 16.20 25.53 -25.49
CA ILE A 26 14.91 25.44 -26.20
C ILE A 26 13.89 24.63 -25.37
N VAL A 27 14.30 23.50 -24.80
CA VAL A 27 13.44 22.70 -23.91
C VAL A 27 13.03 23.51 -22.67
N SER A 28 13.97 24.27 -22.11
CA SER A 28 13.71 25.13 -20.95
C SER A 28 12.79 26.31 -21.23
N LEU A 29 12.71 26.80 -22.48
CA LEU A 29 11.81 27.88 -22.88
C LEU A 29 10.42 27.38 -23.28
N THR A 30 10.34 26.10 -23.69
CA THR A 30 9.08 25.48 -24.15
C THR A 30 8.36 24.71 -23.05
N SER A 31 9.07 24.33 -21.99
CA SER A 31 8.53 23.66 -20.81
C SER A 31 8.79 24.50 -19.58
N GLU A 32 7.81 24.62 -18.66
CA GLU A 32 8.01 25.27 -17.36
C GLU A 32 8.93 24.42 -16.47
N GLN A 33 10.24 24.53 -16.71
CA GLN A 33 11.29 23.81 -15.99
C GLN A 33 11.79 24.62 -14.78
N PRO A 34 12.29 23.95 -13.73
CA PRO A 34 12.83 24.62 -12.55
C PRO A 34 14.06 25.48 -12.89
N PHE A 35 14.30 26.52 -12.09
CA PHE A 35 15.36 27.51 -12.32
C PHE A 35 16.77 26.87 -12.44
N GLU A 36 17.02 25.80 -11.70
CA GLU A 36 18.27 25.04 -11.72
C GLU A 36 18.56 24.43 -13.11
N PHE A 37 17.51 24.01 -13.83
CA PHE A 37 17.63 23.46 -15.18
C PHE A 37 18.04 24.54 -16.19
N VAL A 38 17.42 25.72 -16.11
CA VAL A 38 17.78 26.90 -16.94
C VAL A 38 19.24 27.27 -16.72
N LEU A 39 19.65 27.35 -15.45
CA LEU A 39 21.00 27.71 -15.04
C LEU A 39 22.03 26.70 -15.55
N ALA A 40 21.74 25.40 -15.47
CA ALA A 40 22.60 24.34 -16.01
C ALA A 40 22.76 24.46 -17.55
N ALA A 41 21.66 24.72 -18.28
CA ALA A 41 21.70 24.89 -19.73
C ALA A 41 22.59 26.07 -20.16
N ILE A 42 22.52 27.20 -19.44
CA ILE A 42 23.39 28.37 -19.67
C ILE A 42 24.86 28.03 -19.40
N ILE A 43 25.16 27.34 -18.30
CA ILE A 43 26.53 26.95 -17.96
C ILE A 43 27.13 26.03 -19.03
N ILE A 44 26.36 25.08 -19.55
CA ILE A 44 26.81 24.18 -20.64
C ILE A 44 27.19 24.98 -21.89
N LEU A 45 26.40 26.01 -22.24
CA LEU A 45 26.69 26.90 -23.37
C LEU A 45 27.96 27.74 -23.15
N ILE A 46 28.14 28.29 -21.95
CA ILE A 46 29.36 29.02 -21.57
C ILE A 46 30.59 28.09 -21.66
N CYS A 47 30.47 26.87 -21.14
CA CYS A 47 31.52 25.85 -21.24
C CYS A 47 31.87 25.53 -22.70
N SER A 48 30.85 25.40 -23.56
CA SER A 48 31.05 25.18 -24.99
C SER A 48 31.84 26.31 -25.67
N ILE A 49 31.50 27.57 -25.38
CA ILE A 49 32.22 28.73 -25.92
C ILE A 49 33.66 28.75 -25.44
N PHE A 50 33.88 28.44 -24.16
CA PHE A 50 35.21 28.33 -23.58
C PHE A 50 36.05 27.23 -24.26
N LEU A 51 35.44 26.06 -24.52
CA LEU A 51 36.07 24.96 -25.26
C LEU A 51 36.46 25.39 -26.68
N PHE A 52 35.60 26.14 -27.39
CA PHE A 52 35.93 26.69 -28.71
C PHE A 52 37.12 27.65 -28.68
N LEU A 53 37.19 28.52 -27.67
CA LEU A 53 38.27 29.48 -27.48
C LEU A 53 39.60 28.80 -27.14
N SER A 54 39.57 27.77 -26.30
CA SER A 54 40.72 26.95 -25.94
C SER A 54 41.26 26.19 -27.15
N VAL A 55 40.38 25.51 -27.90
CA VAL A 55 40.74 24.81 -29.13
C VAL A 55 41.30 25.75 -30.19
N SER A 56 40.82 27.00 -30.24
CA SER A 56 41.30 28.01 -31.19
C SER A 56 42.64 28.64 -30.81
N GLY A 57 43.23 28.27 -29.66
CA GLY A 57 44.51 28.81 -29.18
C GLY A 57 44.43 30.28 -28.73
N LYS A 58 43.23 30.83 -28.57
CA LYS A 58 43.02 32.21 -28.07
C LYS A 58 43.17 32.30 -26.54
N VAL A 59 43.23 31.15 -25.86
CA VAL A 59 43.36 31.03 -24.40
C VAL A 59 44.68 30.32 -24.09
N SER A 60 45.41 30.77 -23.07
CA SER A 60 46.67 30.15 -22.69
C SER A 60 46.46 28.74 -22.13
N ASN A 61 47.40 27.83 -22.40
CA ASN A 61 47.34 26.46 -21.89
C ASN A 61 47.35 26.42 -20.35
N MET A 62 48.05 27.36 -19.71
CA MET A 62 48.07 27.48 -18.25
C MET A 62 46.69 27.81 -17.69
N LEU A 63 45.98 28.77 -18.30
CA LEU A 63 44.63 29.14 -17.87
C LEU A 63 43.61 28.01 -18.10
N THR A 64 43.73 27.31 -19.24
CA THR A 64 42.89 26.14 -19.54
C THR A 64 43.08 25.02 -18.50
N ASN A 65 44.33 24.73 -18.12
CA ASN A 65 44.64 23.70 -17.12
C ASN A 65 44.15 24.06 -15.71
N ILE A 66 44.24 25.34 -15.32
CA ILE A 66 43.73 25.81 -14.01
C ILE A 66 42.22 25.65 -13.94
N ILE A 67 41.50 26.10 -14.99
CA ILE A 67 40.03 26.01 -15.05
C ILE A 67 39.56 24.55 -15.16
N GLY A 68 40.25 23.73 -15.95
CA GLY A 68 39.95 22.30 -16.05
C GLY A 68 40.17 21.58 -14.71
N GLY A 69 41.26 21.89 -14.02
CA GLY A 69 41.56 21.34 -12.70
C GLY A 69 40.53 21.74 -11.64
N SER A 70 40.12 23.02 -11.60
CA SER A 70 39.10 23.48 -10.65
C SER A 70 37.73 22.85 -10.91
N CYS A 71 37.33 22.73 -12.19
CA CYS A 71 36.09 22.05 -12.56
C CYS A 71 36.09 20.58 -12.15
N LEU A 72 37.23 19.89 -12.27
CA LEU A 72 37.36 18.50 -11.85
C LEU A 72 37.19 18.33 -10.33
N VAL A 73 37.75 19.25 -9.54
CA VAL A 73 37.56 19.27 -8.07
C VAL A 73 36.09 19.51 -7.70
N ILE A 74 35.45 20.50 -8.34
CA ILE A 74 34.03 20.80 -8.11
C ILE A 74 33.14 19.61 -8.52
N ALA A 75 33.46 18.96 -9.65
CA ALA A 75 32.73 17.78 -10.11
C ALA A 75 32.87 16.60 -9.13
N CYS A 76 34.07 16.34 -8.60
CA CYS A 76 34.28 15.31 -7.57
C CYS A 76 33.49 15.59 -6.30
N TYR A 77 33.47 16.85 -5.84
CA TYR A 77 32.68 17.27 -4.68
C TYR A 77 31.17 17.10 -4.92
N ALA A 78 30.68 17.57 -6.07
CA ALA A 78 29.27 17.43 -6.44
C ALA A 78 28.86 15.95 -6.53
N PHE A 79 29.71 15.10 -7.12
CA PHE A 79 29.47 13.65 -7.19
C PHE A 79 29.39 13.02 -5.80
N TYR A 80 30.32 13.35 -4.89
CA TYR A 80 30.27 12.90 -3.50
C TYR A 80 28.99 13.36 -2.79
N SER A 81 28.62 14.63 -2.96
CA SER A 81 27.39 15.19 -2.38
C SER A 81 26.16 14.44 -2.87
N VAL A 82 26.02 14.22 -4.19
CA VAL A 82 24.89 13.49 -4.78
C VAL A 82 24.81 12.07 -4.24
N MET A 83 25.94 11.35 -4.16
CA MET A 83 25.95 9.99 -3.61
C MET A 83 25.45 9.94 -2.16
N SER A 84 25.86 10.91 -1.32
CA SER A 84 25.38 10.99 0.06
C SER A 84 23.90 11.32 0.14
N THR A 85 23.40 12.30 -0.62
CA THR A 85 22.00 12.73 -0.58
C THR A 85 21.07 11.65 -1.12
N VAL A 86 21.42 11.00 -2.23
CA VAL A 86 20.60 9.92 -2.81
C VAL A 86 20.42 8.77 -1.83
N SER A 87 21.46 8.42 -1.06
CA SER A 87 21.33 7.35 -0.06
C SER A 87 20.31 7.69 1.03
N VAL A 88 20.29 8.95 1.50
CA VAL A 88 19.32 9.44 2.49
C VAL A 88 17.91 9.46 1.91
N SER A 89 17.73 9.94 0.67
CA SER A 89 16.42 9.98 0.02
C SER A 89 15.86 8.58 -0.26
N ILE A 90 16.72 7.61 -0.63
CA ILE A 90 16.32 6.20 -0.79
C ILE A 90 15.90 5.62 0.55
N GLU A 91 16.66 5.86 1.62
CA GLU A 91 16.32 5.40 2.97
C GLU A 91 15.00 6.02 3.44
N HIS A 92 14.79 7.33 3.20
CA HIS A 92 13.55 8.02 3.51
C HIS A 92 12.35 7.39 2.80
N ASN A 93 12.47 7.15 1.48
CA ASN A 93 11.41 6.53 0.69
C ASN A 93 11.10 5.10 1.14
N ASN A 94 12.13 4.31 1.44
CA ASN A 94 11.97 2.95 1.96
C ASN A 94 11.30 2.95 3.33
N ASN A 95 11.72 3.83 4.24
CA ASN A 95 11.12 3.98 5.56
C ASN A 95 9.66 4.47 5.48
N TYR A 96 9.37 5.43 4.60
CA TYR A 96 7.99 5.88 4.35
C TYR A 96 7.11 4.75 3.83
N ALA A 97 7.58 3.99 2.83
CA ALA A 97 6.84 2.87 2.26
C ALA A 97 6.59 1.76 3.30
N LEU A 98 7.60 1.42 4.10
CA LEU A 98 7.47 0.41 5.15
C LEU A 98 6.54 0.89 6.27
N MET A 99 6.64 2.15 6.69
CA MET A 99 5.74 2.77 7.67
C MET A 99 4.29 2.79 7.17
N LYS A 100 4.03 3.29 5.96
CA LYS A 100 2.68 3.37 5.38
C LYS A 100 2.08 1.98 5.20
N GLY A 101 2.84 1.03 4.65
CA GLY A 101 2.38 -0.36 4.51
C GLY A 101 2.06 -1.03 5.84
N LEU A 102 2.89 -0.83 6.87
CA LEU A 102 2.65 -1.35 8.21
C LEU A 102 1.45 -0.67 8.89
N ALA A 103 1.27 0.64 8.71
CA ALA A 103 0.11 1.37 9.22
C ALA A 103 -1.19 0.87 8.59
N ILE A 104 -1.22 0.72 7.25
CA ILE A 104 -2.34 0.12 6.51
C ILE A 104 -2.65 -1.27 7.04
N ARG A 105 -1.63 -2.12 7.23
CA ARG A 105 -1.80 -3.47 7.77
C ARG A 105 -2.44 -3.46 9.15
N ASN A 106 -1.88 -2.67 10.07
CA ASN A 106 -2.39 -2.56 11.44
C ASN A 106 -3.84 -2.07 11.43
N LEU A 107 -4.19 -1.09 10.59
CA LEU A 107 -5.56 -0.61 10.46
C LEU A 107 -6.49 -1.66 9.82
N LYS A 108 -6.03 -2.49 8.87
CA LYS A 108 -6.78 -3.66 8.36
C LYS A 108 -7.03 -4.70 9.45
N ASP A 109 -6.05 -4.95 10.32
CA ASP A 109 -6.19 -5.86 11.46
C ASP A 109 -7.19 -5.31 12.49
N ILE A 110 -7.11 -4.01 12.78
CA ILE A 110 -8.08 -3.31 13.65
C ILE A 110 -9.49 -3.36 13.05
N LYS A 111 -9.66 -3.07 11.76
CA LYS A 111 -10.94 -3.19 11.02
C LYS A 111 -11.55 -4.57 11.19
N LYS A 112 -10.73 -5.62 11.09
CA LYS A 112 -11.17 -7.00 11.25
C LYS A 112 -11.58 -7.32 12.69
N ALA A 113 -10.80 -6.86 13.66
CA ALA A 113 -11.12 -7.01 15.08
C ALA A 113 -12.42 -6.28 15.44
N GLN A 114 -12.58 -5.02 15.02
CA GLN A 114 -13.80 -4.23 15.21
C GLN A 114 -15.03 -4.89 14.57
N LYS A 115 -14.88 -5.49 13.38
CA LYS A 115 -15.97 -6.22 12.71
C LYS A 115 -16.42 -7.46 13.49
N GLU A 116 -15.49 -8.26 14.00
CA GLU A 116 -15.84 -9.44 14.81
C GLU A 116 -16.35 -9.05 16.21
N TYR A 117 -15.80 -7.98 16.80
CA TYR A 117 -16.29 -7.41 18.05
C TYR A 117 -17.76 -6.97 17.92
N ASN A 118 -18.09 -6.23 16.85
CA ASN A 118 -19.46 -5.81 16.57
C ASN A 118 -20.41 -7.00 16.34
N LYS A 119 -20.00 -8.05 15.64
CA LYS A 119 -20.84 -9.26 15.50
C LYS A 119 -21.19 -9.90 16.84
N LYS A 120 -20.27 -9.86 17.80
CA LYS A 120 -20.43 -10.49 19.11
C LYS A 120 -21.19 -9.60 20.11
N TYR A 121 -20.82 -8.33 20.19
CA TYR A 121 -21.31 -7.39 21.20
C TYR A 121 -22.34 -6.37 20.67
N GLN A 122 -22.63 -6.38 19.36
CA GLN A 122 -23.53 -5.44 18.68
C GLN A 122 -23.14 -3.96 18.84
N SER A 123 -21.87 -3.70 19.16
CA SER A 123 -21.26 -2.38 19.29
C SER A 123 -19.79 -2.47 18.87
N TYR A 124 -19.18 -1.34 18.52
CA TYR A 124 -17.72 -1.23 18.34
C TYR A 124 -17.01 -1.01 19.68
N ALA A 125 -15.72 -1.35 19.74
CA ALA A 125 -14.89 -1.13 20.93
C ALA A 125 -14.51 0.34 21.03
N SER A 126 -14.82 0.95 22.18
CA SER A 126 -14.68 2.40 22.39
C SER A 126 -13.28 2.81 22.86
N ASN A 127 -12.48 1.85 23.31
CA ASN A 127 -11.12 2.09 23.80
C ASN A 127 -10.17 0.95 23.43
N TRP A 128 -8.86 1.26 23.47
CA TRP A 128 -7.81 0.30 23.16
C TRP A 128 -7.77 -0.90 24.10
N SER A 129 -8.11 -0.72 25.38
CA SER A 129 -8.09 -1.81 26.36
C SER A 129 -9.12 -2.88 26.03
N GLU A 130 -10.35 -2.49 25.70
CA GLU A 130 -11.42 -3.39 25.25
C GLU A 130 -11.04 -4.11 23.95
N LEU A 131 -10.53 -3.37 22.97
CA LEU A 131 -10.14 -3.95 21.67
C LEU A 131 -8.99 -4.95 21.83
N ILE A 132 -7.96 -4.63 22.60
CA ILE A 132 -6.81 -5.52 22.83
C ILE A 132 -7.25 -6.74 23.66
N ALA A 133 -8.07 -6.55 24.69
CA ALA A 133 -8.59 -7.66 25.49
C ALA A 133 -9.42 -8.61 24.62
N PHE A 134 -10.23 -8.10 23.70
CA PHE A 134 -10.95 -8.90 22.72
C PHE A 134 -10.00 -9.70 21.83
N ILE A 135 -8.97 -9.04 21.31
CA ILE A 135 -8.01 -9.71 20.41
C ILE A 135 -7.30 -10.85 21.14
N GLU A 136 -6.77 -10.60 22.34
CA GLU A 136 -5.91 -11.54 23.07
C GLU A 136 -6.68 -12.68 23.76
N LEU A 137 -7.86 -12.38 24.31
CA LEU A 137 -8.56 -13.31 25.22
C LEU A 137 -9.81 -13.93 24.61
N ASP A 138 -10.41 -13.29 23.61
CA ASP A 138 -11.74 -13.68 23.18
C ASP A 138 -11.76 -14.75 22.09
N SER A 139 -12.88 -15.48 22.03
CA SER A 139 -13.16 -16.49 21.04
C SER A 139 -14.32 -16.08 20.14
N VAL A 140 -14.20 -16.46 18.86
CA VAL A 140 -15.17 -16.18 17.81
C VAL A 140 -15.76 -17.48 17.28
N PRO A 141 -17.06 -17.48 16.90
CA PRO A 141 -17.69 -18.65 16.30
C PRO A 141 -17.13 -18.89 14.90
N ARG A 142 -16.61 -20.09 14.66
CA ARG A 142 -16.15 -20.54 13.35
C ARG A 142 -16.90 -21.79 12.93
N ILE A 143 -17.40 -21.76 11.70
CA ILE A 143 -18.06 -22.92 11.10
C ILE A 143 -16.97 -23.91 10.67
N GLU A 144 -16.88 -25.02 11.39
CA GLU A 144 -16.02 -26.15 11.02
C GLU A 144 -16.82 -27.20 10.26
N ARG A 145 -16.15 -27.83 9.31
CA ARG A 145 -16.75 -28.82 8.43
C ARG A 145 -15.97 -30.12 8.47
N LYS A 146 -16.67 -31.21 8.73
CA LYS A 146 -16.16 -32.57 8.69
C LYS A 146 -16.90 -33.35 7.60
N GLY A 147 -16.17 -34.17 6.84
CA GLY A 147 -16.72 -34.96 5.74
C GLY A 147 -16.66 -34.23 4.40
N SER A 148 -16.84 -34.99 3.32
CA SER A 148 -16.79 -34.50 1.94
C SER A 148 -18.16 -34.05 1.45
N ILE A 149 -18.19 -32.99 0.64
CA ILE A 149 -19.36 -32.67 -0.17
C ILE A 149 -19.23 -33.44 -1.48
N PRO A 150 -20.30 -34.09 -1.95
CA PRO A 150 -20.26 -34.84 -3.18
C PRO A 150 -20.04 -33.91 -4.38
N ASN A 151 -19.21 -34.34 -5.33
CA ASN A 151 -18.87 -33.56 -6.51
C ASN A 151 -19.95 -33.70 -7.62
N ARG A 152 -21.22 -33.57 -7.22
CA ARG A 152 -22.39 -33.62 -8.10
C ARG A 152 -23.31 -32.43 -7.86
N LYS A 153 -24.23 -32.24 -8.80
CA LYS A 153 -25.35 -31.32 -8.64
C LYS A 153 -26.38 -31.93 -7.69
N ILE A 154 -27.17 -31.08 -7.04
CA ILE A 154 -28.33 -31.54 -6.26
C ILE A 154 -29.40 -32.11 -7.21
N THR A 155 -30.25 -33.01 -6.74
CA THR A 155 -31.38 -33.53 -7.52
C THR A 155 -32.61 -32.63 -7.38
N GLU A 156 -33.61 -32.79 -8.24
CA GLU A 156 -34.87 -32.04 -8.13
C GLU A 156 -35.59 -32.31 -6.79
N THR A 157 -35.53 -33.55 -6.30
CA THR A 157 -36.09 -33.93 -5.00
C THR A 157 -35.34 -33.27 -3.84
N GLU A 158 -34.00 -33.20 -3.92
CA GLU A 158 -33.17 -32.51 -2.93
C GLU A 158 -33.43 -30.99 -2.95
N ARG A 159 -33.57 -30.40 -4.15
CA ARG A 159 -33.93 -28.99 -4.32
C ARG A 159 -35.27 -28.69 -3.66
N ASP A 160 -36.29 -29.51 -3.93
CA ASP A 160 -37.64 -29.28 -3.42
C ASP A 160 -37.67 -29.33 -1.88
N TYR A 161 -36.85 -30.18 -1.25
CA TYR A 161 -36.62 -30.15 0.20
C TYR A 161 -35.91 -28.86 0.67
N LEU A 162 -34.95 -28.34 -0.10
CA LEU A 162 -34.20 -27.13 0.26
C LEU A 162 -35.03 -25.84 0.13
N ILE A 163 -36.15 -25.86 -0.62
CA ILE A 163 -37.09 -24.73 -0.73
C ILE A 163 -37.61 -24.32 0.66
N GLN A 164 -37.85 -25.26 1.57
CA GLN A 164 -38.38 -24.95 2.90
C GLN A 164 -37.43 -24.09 3.76
N PHE A 165 -36.13 -24.10 3.46
CA PHE A 165 -35.12 -23.29 4.13
C PHE A 165 -34.84 -21.97 3.39
N GLY A 166 -35.62 -21.66 2.35
CA GLY A 166 -35.47 -20.46 1.54
C GLY A 166 -34.19 -20.45 0.68
N LEU A 167 -33.56 -21.60 0.43
CA LEU A 167 -32.34 -21.69 -0.39
C LEU A 167 -32.64 -21.71 -1.89
N TYR A 168 -33.81 -22.20 -2.27
CA TYR A 168 -34.29 -22.29 -3.66
C TYR A 168 -35.74 -21.86 -3.75
N LYS A 169 -36.17 -21.47 -4.94
CA LYS A 169 -37.57 -21.32 -5.34
C LYS A 169 -37.96 -22.49 -6.26
N LYS A 170 -39.26 -22.76 -6.34
CA LYS A 170 -39.79 -23.83 -7.20
C LYS A 170 -39.48 -23.52 -8.67
N GLY A 171 -38.76 -24.42 -9.34
CA GLY A 171 -38.36 -24.26 -10.73
C GLY A 171 -37.00 -23.59 -10.93
N ASP A 172 -36.26 -23.28 -9.86
CA ASP A 172 -34.89 -22.79 -9.98
C ASP A 172 -33.99 -23.85 -10.64
N ALA A 173 -33.08 -23.37 -11.48
CA ALA A 173 -32.12 -24.17 -12.21
C ALA A 173 -31.03 -24.72 -11.27
N ILE A 174 -30.63 -25.97 -11.50
CA ILE A 174 -29.61 -26.66 -10.70
C ILE A 174 -28.30 -26.71 -11.51
N ASP A 175 -27.69 -25.55 -11.68
CA ASP A 175 -26.51 -25.42 -12.53
C ASP A 175 -25.19 -25.60 -11.79
N ASN A 176 -25.21 -25.35 -10.48
CA ASN A 176 -24.03 -25.37 -9.63
C ASN A 176 -23.88 -26.68 -8.87
N LYS A 177 -22.64 -26.97 -8.48
CA LYS A 177 -22.33 -28.06 -7.55
C LYS A 177 -22.89 -27.73 -6.17
N MET A 178 -23.18 -28.78 -5.40
CA MET A 178 -23.75 -28.66 -4.07
C MET A 178 -22.92 -27.73 -3.17
N SER A 179 -23.57 -26.76 -2.56
CA SER A 179 -22.95 -25.82 -1.63
C SER A 179 -22.87 -26.38 -0.20
N PRO A 180 -22.01 -25.83 0.66
CA PRO A 180 -21.86 -26.33 2.04
C PRO A 180 -23.11 -26.19 2.90
N LYS A 181 -23.90 -25.13 2.65
CA LYS A 181 -25.16 -24.92 3.36
C LYS A 181 -26.20 -25.93 2.90
N GLU A 182 -26.29 -26.20 1.60
CA GLU A 182 -27.18 -27.23 1.05
C GLU A 182 -26.84 -28.62 1.61
N ALA A 183 -25.56 -28.99 1.57
CA ALA A 183 -25.07 -30.25 2.11
C ALA A 183 -25.43 -30.41 3.60
N TYR A 184 -25.36 -29.33 4.38
CA TYR A 184 -25.76 -29.36 5.79
C TYR A 184 -27.24 -29.64 5.98
N PHE A 185 -28.14 -28.93 5.29
CA PHE A 185 -29.58 -29.17 5.43
C PHE A 185 -29.99 -30.54 4.90
N LEU A 186 -29.38 -31.00 3.79
CA LEU A 186 -29.61 -32.35 3.26
C LEU A 186 -29.07 -33.45 4.19
N SER A 187 -27.94 -33.23 4.87
CA SER A 187 -27.41 -34.18 5.85
C SER A 187 -28.34 -34.44 7.04
N LYS A 188 -29.24 -33.48 7.31
CA LYS A 188 -30.25 -33.55 8.39
C LYS A 188 -31.63 -33.99 7.90
N SER A 189 -31.79 -34.19 6.60
CA SER A 189 -33.06 -34.54 5.98
C SER A 189 -33.36 -36.04 6.03
N ASP A 190 -34.63 -36.40 5.92
CA ASP A 190 -35.03 -37.81 5.77
C ASP A 190 -34.56 -38.40 4.43
N ILE A 191 -34.33 -37.55 3.43
CA ILE A 191 -33.79 -37.90 2.11
C ILE A 191 -32.26 -37.78 2.05
N CYS A 192 -31.57 -37.88 3.20
CA CYS A 192 -30.12 -37.71 3.28
C CYS A 192 -29.40 -38.67 2.32
N PRO A 193 -28.63 -38.15 1.35
CA PRO A 193 -27.79 -38.97 0.48
C PRO A 193 -26.74 -39.73 1.29
N ASP A 194 -26.45 -40.97 0.92
CA ASP A 194 -25.46 -41.79 1.62
C ASP A 194 -24.07 -41.12 1.70
N GLU A 195 -23.72 -40.36 0.67
CA GLU A 195 -22.49 -39.56 0.57
C GLU A 195 -22.36 -38.48 1.67
N LEU A 196 -23.49 -37.97 2.18
CA LEU A 196 -23.55 -36.91 3.18
C LEU A 196 -23.73 -37.43 4.61
N ARG A 197 -23.83 -38.75 4.84
CA ARG A 197 -24.01 -39.30 6.19
C ARG A 197 -22.85 -38.97 7.14
N THR A 198 -21.64 -38.81 6.61
CA THR A 198 -20.46 -38.42 7.39
C THR A 198 -20.25 -36.91 7.45
N PHE A 199 -21.01 -36.14 6.66
CA PHE A 199 -20.95 -34.70 6.62
C PHE A 199 -21.53 -34.11 7.89
N LYS A 200 -20.71 -33.33 8.59
CA LYS A 200 -21.13 -32.56 9.77
C LYS A 200 -20.59 -31.16 9.63
N MET A 201 -21.45 -30.19 9.89
CA MET A 201 -21.07 -28.79 9.95
C MET A 201 -21.53 -28.29 11.31
N ASP A 202 -20.59 -27.79 12.10
CA ASP A 202 -20.85 -27.28 13.43
C ASP A 202 -20.09 -25.99 13.67
N THR A 203 -20.60 -25.17 14.57
CA THR A 203 -19.94 -23.92 14.97
C THR A 203 -19.15 -24.18 16.23
N ILE A 204 -17.83 -24.11 16.13
CA ILE A 204 -16.96 -24.19 17.31
C ILE A 204 -16.45 -22.80 17.68
N MET A 205 -16.18 -22.60 18.96
CA MET A 205 -15.53 -21.39 19.44
C MET A 205 -14.02 -21.56 19.30
N VAL A 206 -13.38 -20.68 18.54
CA VAL A 206 -11.93 -20.67 18.35
C VAL A 206 -11.35 -19.35 18.82
N SER A 207 -10.11 -19.38 19.32
CA SER A 207 -9.39 -18.18 19.71
C SER A 207 -9.22 -17.23 18.51
N PHE A 208 -9.57 -15.97 18.71
CA PHE A 208 -9.52 -14.96 17.64
C PHE A 208 -8.08 -14.69 17.20
N ILE A 209 -7.19 -14.44 18.15
CA ILE A 209 -5.76 -14.21 17.88
C ILE A 209 -5.13 -15.39 17.16
N GLU A 210 -5.45 -16.61 17.57
CA GLU A 210 -4.90 -17.81 16.94
C GLU A 210 -5.34 -17.93 15.49
N THR A 211 -6.64 -17.84 15.26
CA THR A 211 -7.21 -18.08 13.93
C THR A 211 -6.84 -16.98 12.95
N GLN A 212 -6.74 -15.72 13.40
CA GLN A 212 -6.51 -14.59 12.51
C GLN A 212 -5.04 -14.23 12.34
N TYR A 213 -4.23 -14.34 13.40
CA TYR A 213 -2.90 -13.72 13.42
C TYR A 213 -1.75 -14.69 13.69
N THR A 214 -1.90 -15.72 14.52
CA THR A 214 -0.76 -16.60 14.87
C THR A 214 -0.73 -17.94 14.13
N GLN A 215 -1.87 -18.50 13.71
CA GLN A 215 -1.93 -19.75 12.94
C GLN A 215 -2.29 -19.53 11.46
N ASN A 216 -2.53 -18.28 11.05
CA ASN A 216 -2.87 -17.95 9.68
C ASN A 216 -1.60 -17.80 8.82
N ASN A 217 -1.25 -18.86 8.10
CA ASN A 217 -0.05 -18.89 7.24
C ASN A 217 -0.02 -17.78 6.18
N ALA A 218 -1.15 -17.42 5.60
CA ALA A 218 -1.21 -16.36 4.60
C ALA A 218 -0.81 -15.01 5.23
N TYR A 219 -1.35 -14.73 6.41
CA TYR A 219 -1.03 -13.52 7.19
C TYR A 219 0.44 -13.48 7.61
N LEU A 220 0.97 -14.57 8.16
CA LEU A 220 2.38 -14.66 8.55
C LEU A 220 3.33 -14.50 7.35
N THR A 221 2.99 -15.11 6.21
CA THR A 221 3.77 -15.01 4.98
C THR A 221 3.82 -13.58 4.48
N GLU A 222 2.68 -12.89 4.46
CA GLU A 222 2.58 -11.50 4.04
C GLU A 222 3.38 -10.56 4.93
N ARG A 223 3.33 -10.74 6.26
CA ARG A 223 4.17 -9.96 7.19
C ARG A 223 5.66 -10.18 6.97
N LYS A 224 6.05 -11.42 6.71
CA LYS A 224 7.46 -11.78 6.43
C LYS A 224 7.94 -11.20 5.11
N GLN A 225 7.13 -11.27 4.05
CA GLN A 225 7.46 -10.72 2.73
C GLN A 225 7.66 -9.21 2.77
N ASN A 226 6.88 -8.50 3.59
CA ASN A 226 6.94 -7.05 3.69
C ASN A 226 7.80 -6.54 4.86
N ASN A 227 8.53 -7.41 5.57
CA ASN A 227 9.37 -7.07 6.73
C ASN A 227 8.63 -6.32 7.86
N TYR A 228 7.38 -6.71 8.14
CA TYR A 228 6.54 -6.10 9.19
C TYR A 228 6.80 -6.64 10.60
N GLY A 229 7.69 -7.63 10.74
CA GLY A 229 7.95 -8.31 12.01
C GLY A 229 6.78 -9.13 12.54
N ASP A 230 6.93 -9.69 13.74
CA ASP A 230 5.92 -10.52 14.37
C ASP A 230 4.70 -9.70 14.82
N PHE A 231 3.54 -10.36 14.86
CA PHE A 231 2.31 -9.73 15.31
C PHE A 231 2.30 -9.56 16.83
N ASN A 232 1.90 -8.37 17.29
CA ASN A 232 1.65 -8.08 18.70
C ASN A 232 0.42 -7.17 18.81
N ALA A 233 -0.62 -7.65 19.50
CA ALA A 233 -1.88 -6.93 19.65
C ALA A 233 -1.70 -5.56 20.34
N LYS A 234 -0.80 -5.46 21.32
CA LYS A 234 -0.54 -4.22 22.06
C LYS A 234 0.07 -3.13 21.18
N ASN A 235 0.81 -3.52 20.16
CA ASN A 235 1.42 -2.58 19.22
C ASN A 235 0.39 -1.94 18.28
N LEU A 236 -0.81 -2.51 18.13
CA LEU A 236 -1.87 -1.95 17.28
C LEU A 236 -2.34 -0.58 17.76
N ARG A 237 -2.20 -0.29 19.07
CA ARG A 237 -2.52 1.01 19.67
C ARG A 237 -1.63 2.13 19.15
N TYR A 238 -0.39 1.81 18.78
CA TYR A 238 0.62 2.79 18.44
C TYR A 238 0.74 2.99 16.93
N ILE A 239 1.02 4.23 16.53
CA ILE A 239 1.36 4.54 15.15
C ILE A 239 2.77 3.98 14.90
N PRO A 240 2.98 3.19 13.83
CA PRO A 240 4.31 2.66 13.48
C PRO A 240 5.37 3.76 13.41
N PHE A 241 6.64 3.40 13.67
CA PHE A 241 7.79 4.32 13.63
C PHE A 241 7.78 5.45 14.67
N THR A 242 6.87 5.40 15.67
CA THR A 242 6.86 6.37 16.78
C THR A 242 7.51 5.85 18.06
N ASN A 243 8.01 4.62 18.07
CA ASN A 243 8.53 3.94 19.27
C ASN A 243 7.55 4.01 20.46
N ASN A 244 6.27 3.74 20.18
CA ASN A 244 5.17 3.78 21.15
C ASN A 244 4.91 5.15 21.79
N LYS A 245 5.30 6.25 21.12
CA LYS A 245 5.06 7.62 21.59
C LYS A 245 3.75 8.23 21.10
N SER A 246 3.27 7.79 19.94
CA SER A 246 2.02 8.30 19.37
C SER A 246 1.03 7.16 19.20
N GLU A 247 -0.19 7.41 19.65
CA GLU A 247 -1.29 6.46 19.61
C GLU A 247 -2.31 6.92 18.57
N TRP A 248 -2.99 5.96 17.98
CA TRP A 248 -4.18 6.22 17.18
C TRP A 248 -5.31 6.70 18.09
N ASN A 249 -5.98 7.80 17.70
CA ASN A 249 -7.17 8.26 18.39
C ASN A 249 -8.36 7.36 18.01
N ILE A 250 -9.11 6.85 18.99
CA ILE A 250 -10.35 6.08 18.76
C ILE A 250 -11.51 6.92 19.27
N ASP A 251 -12.39 7.32 18.37
CA ASP A 251 -13.65 7.97 18.68
C ASP A 251 -14.79 7.03 18.32
N THR A 252 -15.63 6.69 19.30
CA THR A 252 -16.83 5.86 19.10
C THR A 252 -18.06 6.64 19.52
N VAL A 253 -19.04 6.73 18.63
CA VAL A 253 -20.25 7.55 18.80
C VAL A 253 -21.47 6.67 18.60
N MET A 254 -22.48 6.84 19.45
CA MET A 254 -23.79 6.22 19.25
C MET A 254 -24.67 7.19 18.45
N HIS A 255 -24.97 6.84 17.21
CA HIS A 255 -25.88 7.61 16.37
C HIS A 255 -27.31 7.05 16.51
N VAL A 256 -28.18 7.82 17.18
CA VAL A 256 -29.59 7.48 17.34
C VAL A 256 -30.37 8.05 16.17
N SER A 257 -30.87 7.19 15.28
CA SER A 257 -31.82 7.55 14.23
C SER A 257 -33.24 7.21 14.67
N ALA A 258 -34.24 7.80 14.00
CA ALA A 258 -35.66 7.64 14.36
C ALA A 258 -36.15 6.18 14.42
N THR A 259 -35.44 5.24 13.78
CA THR A 259 -35.79 3.82 13.71
C THR A 259 -34.76 2.87 14.31
N ASP A 260 -33.52 3.32 14.54
CA ASP A 260 -32.42 2.43 14.96
C ASP A 260 -31.29 3.20 15.67
N THR A 261 -30.65 2.55 16.64
CA THR A 261 -29.48 3.09 17.34
C THR A 261 -28.25 2.33 16.88
N MET A 262 -27.35 3.01 16.17
CA MET A 262 -26.15 2.39 15.62
C MET A 262 -24.89 2.96 16.25
N CYS A 263 -23.95 2.08 16.58
CA CYS A 263 -22.62 2.45 17.01
C CYS A 263 -21.75 2.69 15.78
N ILE A 264 -21.04 3.82 15.72
CA ILE A 264 -20.07 4.15 14.67
C ILE A 264 -18.75 4.52 15.30
N PHE A 265 -17.64 4.24 14.61
CA PHE A 265 -16.32 4.53 15.12
C PHE A 265 -15.45 5.19 14.05
N ARG A 266 -14.46 5.94 14.50
CA ARG A 266 -13.39 6.50 13.69
C ARG A 266 -12.08 6.34 14.43
N ILE A 267 -11.09 5.81 13.72
CA ILE A 267 -9.72 5.73 14.19
C ILE A 267 -8.89 6.63 13.32
N GLU A 268 -8.10 7.53 13.91
CA GLU A 268 -7.27 8.45 13.14
C GLU A 268 -5.91 8.72 13.79
N GLY A 269 -4.93 9.04 12.95
CA GLY A 269 -3.58 9.36 13.38
C GLY A 269 -2.77 10.01 12.28
N ILE A 270 -1.76 10.78 12.69
CA ILE A 270 -0.84 11.45 11.77
C ILE A 270 0.40 10.57 11.62
N LEU A 271 0.76 10.25 10.38
CA LEU A 271 1.97 9.49 10.09
C LEU A 271 3.22 10.33 10.41
N PRO A 272 4.21 9.79 11.14
CA PRO A 272 5.39 10.54 11.57
C PRO A 272 6.36 10.87 10.44
N ILE A 273 6.41 10.05 9.39
CA ILE A 273 7.30 10.26 8.24
C ILE A 273 6.47 10.89 7.11
N PRO A 274 6.85 12.08 6.61
CA PRO A 274 6.18 12.70 5.47
C PRO A 274 6.45 11.92 4.17
N LYS A 275 5.59 12.09 3.16
CA LYS A 275 5.78 11.53 1.82
C LYS A 275 7.01 12.09 1.10
N ASN A 276 7.31 13.38 1.33
CA ASN A 276 8.44 14.07 0.74
C ASN A 276 9.47 14.39 1.81
N GLU A 277 10.74 14.11 1.52
CA GLU A 277 11.85 14.41 2.41
C GLU A 277 11.90 15.91 2.75
N GLY A 278 12.04 16.24 4.05
CA GLY A 278 12.07 17.62 4.53
C GLY A 278 10.71 18.33 4.67
N ALA A 279 9.60 17.69 4.25
CA ALA A 279 8.27 18.22 4.49
C ALA A 279 7.81 18.00 5.94
N LYS A 280 6.79 18.73 6.39
CA LYS A 280 6.15 18.45 7.68
C LYS A 280 5.22 17.26 7.56
N ALA A 281 5.27 16.36 8.53
CA ALA A 281 4.32 15.25 8.70
C ALA A 281 2.88 15.80 8.84
N LYS A 282 2.07 15.61 7.79
CA LYS A 282 0.68 16.07 7.73
C LYS A 282 -0.27 15.00 7.17
N GLU A 283 0.25 13.84 6.76
CA GLU A 283 -0.58 12.77 6.22
C GLU A 283 -1.38 12.14 7.35
N ILE A 284 -2.69 12.31 7.30
CA ILE A 284 -3.64 11.71 8.25
C ILE A 284 -4.10 10.40 7.64
N MET A 285 -3.96 9.32 8.39
CA MET A 285 -4.60 8.05 8.09
C MET A 285 -5.78 7.86 9.02
N CYS A 286 -6.91 7.45 8.45
CA CYS A 286 -8.11 7.10 9.21
C CYS A 286 -8.76 5.79 8.74
N LEU A 287 -9.51 5.19 9.66
CA LEU A 287 -10.39 4.04 9.45
C LEU A 287 -11.76 4.39 10.05
N GLY A 288 -12.83 4.23 9.27
CA GLY A 288 -14.19 4.51 9.69
C GLY A 288 -14.56 6.00 9.62
N SER A 289 -15.82 6.30 9.92
CA SER A 289 -16.40 7.64 9.85
C SER A 289 -17.41 7.83 10.97
N THR A 290 -17.38 8.99 11.62
CA THR A 290 -18.38 9.42 12.61
C THR A 290 -19.61 10.07 11.98
N ASN A 291 -19.57 10.35 10.67
CA ASN A 291 -20.59 11.15 10.00
C ASN A 291 -21.34 10.35 8.93
N ASN A 292 -20.67 9.41 8.28
CA ASN A 292 -21.25 8.62 7.20
C ASN A 292 -21.37 7.14 7.58
N ARG A 293 -22.59 6.59 7.43
CA ARG A 293 -22.90 5.19 7.72
C ARG A 293 -22.20 4.23 6.76
N ASP A 294 -22.11 4.60 5.49
CA ASP A 294 -21.61 3.70 4.45
C ASP A 294 -20.08 3.55 4.50
N GLU A 295 -19.40 4.47 5.20
CA GLU A 295 -17.94 4.51 5.35
C GLU A 295 -17.45 3.96 6.70
N GLN A 296 -18.31 3.32 7.50
CA GLN A 296 -17.98 2.84 8.85
C GLN A 296 -16.78 1.88 8.91
N LEU A 297 -16.52 1.15 7.83
CA LEU A 297 -15.39 0.23 7.71
C LEU A 297 -14.40 0.66 6.63
N THR A 298 -14.54 1.85 6.05
CA THR A 298 -13.68 2.31 4.95
C THR A 298 -12.38 2.88 5.50
N GLY A 299 -11.27 2.51 4.88
CA GLY A 299 -9.96 3.05 5.20
C GLY A 299 -9.58 4.17 4.23
N SER A 300 -8.94 5.23 4.73
CA SER A 300 -8.37 6.31 3.90
C SER A 300 -7.41 5.83 2.79
N TRP A 301 -6.83 4.64 2.93
CA TRP A 301 -5.92 4.03 1.95
C TRP A 301 -6.63 3.17 0.89
N GLU A 302 -7.93 2.91 1.02
CA GLU A 302 -8.67 2.07 0.07
C GLU A 302 -8.92 2.81 -1.24
N ASP A 303 -9.00 4.15 -1.20
CA ASP A 303 -9.07 5.00 -2.40
C ASP A 303 -7.72 5.05 -3.13
N ASP A 304 -6.60 5.04 -2.39
CA ASP A 304 -5.23 4.95 -2.96
C ASP A 304 -4.99 3.58 -3.64
N GLU A 305 -5.60 2.49 -3.15
CA GLU A 305 -5.51 1.13 -3.72
C GLU A 305 -6.30 0.97 -5.04
N LEU A 306 -7.12 1.95 -5.44
CA LEU A 306 -7.81 1.96 -6.74
C LEU A 306 -6.98 2.61 -7.87
N GLU A 307 -5.89 3.32 -7.56
CA GLU A 307 -4.97 3.90 -8.55
C GLU A 307 -3.77 3.04 -9.05
N PRO A 308 -3.46 1.82 -8.55
CA PRO A 308 -2.26 1.10 -9.00
C PRO A 308 -2.40 0.45 -10.38
N GLU A 309 -3.59 0.46 -11.01
CA GLU A 309 -3.76 -0.12 -12.37
C GLU A 309 -3.33 0.81 -13.52
N LEU A 310 -3.02 2.07 -13.27
CA LEU A 310 -2.62 3.02 -14.35
C LEU A 310 -1.11 3.23 -14.52
N GLN A 311 -0.26 2.55 -13.74
CA GLN A 311 1.21 2.63 -13.89
C GLN A 311 1.90 1.32 -14.31
N LEU A 312 1.20 0.44 -15.03
CA LEU A 312 1.84 -0.66 -15.75
C LEU A 312 2.00 -0.33 -17.24
N LYS A 313 3.25 0.06 -17.56
CA LYS A 313 3.91 -0.03 -18.88
C LYS A 313 3.25 0.67 -20.07
N LYS A 314 3.85 1.78 -20.49
CA LYS A 314 4.49 1.88 -21.80
C LYS A 314 5.73 2.76 -21.73
#